data_AF-A0A520UH54-F1
#
_entry.id   AF-A0A520UH54-F1
#
_cell.length_a   1.000
_cell.length_b   1.000
_cell.length_c   1.000
_cell.angle_alpha   90.00
_cell.angle_beta   90.00
_cell.angle_gamma   90.00
#
_symmetry.space_group_name_H-M   'P 1'
#
loop_
_entity.id
_entity.type
_entity.pdbx_description
1 polymer ?
#
loop_
_entity_poly.entity_id
_entity_poly.type
_entity_poly.pdbx_seq_one_letter_code
_entity_poly.pdbx_strand_id
1 'polypeptide(L)'
;MRITKNDIRLSIYAFLLAFITAFLTSCETENYEFGDITNPSNLTISADIVGADTDNPYGDGSGTVNFTAVADGAITYKFVANGIEYMRPSGIFSIDFSNTGTHMYEVTVIASGTAGIMTNGSIQVEVLVTYEPPAELVNALSTGSWRVKAEASGHMGVGPADDQAPDGVALWWNANPFDKAETGMYDDRFIFSTEGNMTYQTNGSIFGKAPPLEDEFFGNQDLGDPNSDNEHPYYPVDDFDSVWTISEPGGVETLSFTGNGFLGFYVGGTHSYQILSRNSNTIYLKTIGWDGLSWFILITNEQ
;
A
#
# COMPACT_ATOMS: atom_id res chain seq x y z
N MET A 1 19.17 75.45 29.48
CA MET A 1 18.29 74.31 29.78
C MET A 1 19.16 73.14 30.23
N ARG A 2 19.16 72.78 31.52
CA ARG A 2 20.00 71.70 32.07
C ARG A 2 19.24 70.39 31.93
N ILE A 3 19.69 69.52 31.04
CA ILE A 3 19.17 68.14 30.93
C ILE A 3 19.71 67.37 32.15
N THR A 4 18.82 66.88 33.00
CA THR A 4 19.19 66.11 34.19
C THR A 4 19.30 64.61 33.86
N LYS A 5 20.01 63.84 34.68
CA LYS A 5 20.11 62.37 34.50
C LYS A 5 18.74 61.67 34.49
N ASN A 6 17.73 62.24 35.16
CA ASN A 6 16.36 61.72 35.14
C ASN A 6 15.67 61.99 33.79
N ASP A 7 15.92 63.13 33.15
CA ASP A 7 15.36 63.44 31.83
C ASP A 7 15.92 62.47 30.76
N ILE A 8 17.20 62.10 30.88
CA ILE A 8 17.84 61.12 29.99
C ILE A 8 17.24 59.72 30.22
N ARG A 9 17.03 59.31 31.48
CA ARG A 9 16.40 58.01 31.81
C ARG A 9 14.97 57.93 31.30
N LEU A 10 14.18 58.99 31.49
CA LEU A 10 12.80 59.05 31.01
C LEU A 10 12.73 58.99 29.48
N SER A 11 13.66 59.66 28.78
CA SER A 11 13.77 59.61 27.33
C SER A 11 14.22 58.23 26.81
N ILE A 12 15.10 57.53 27.54
CA ILE A 12 15.50 56.15 27.20
C ILE A 12 14.33 55.19 27.39
N TYR A 13 13.57 55.30 28.49
CA TYR A 13 12.38 54.46 28.70
C TYR A 13 11.30 54.72 27.66
N ALA A 14 11.08 55.98 27.28
CA ALA A 14 10.14 56.33 26.20
C ALA A 14 10.59 55.76 24.85
N PHE A 15 11.89 55.78 24.54
CA PHE A 15 12.42 55.20 23.30
C PHE A 15 12.37 53.67 23.31
N LEU A 16 12.65 53.02 24.44
CA LEU A 16 12.54 51.57 24.60
C LEU A 16 11.08 51.10 24.47
N LEU A 17 10.14 51.84 25.04
CA LEU A 17 8.71 51.54 24.94
C LEU A 17 8.20 51.71 23.49
N ALA A 18 8.63 52.77 22.80
CA ALA A 18 8.31 53.00 21.40
C ALA A 18 8.93 51.93 20.46
N PHE A 19 10.13 51.44 20.77
CA PHE A 19 10.78 50.37 20.01
C PHE A 19 10.07 49.02 20.23
N ILE A 20 9.69 48.68 21.47
CA ILE A 20 8.93 47.45 21.78
C ILE A 20 7.57 47.43 21.06
N THR A 21 6.88 48.56 20.95
CA THR A 21 5.60 48.64 20.22
C THR A 21 5.75 48.44 18.71
N ALA A 22 6.92 48.71 18.13
CA ALA A 22 7.16 48.56 16.69
C ALA A 22 7.42 47.09 16.26
N PHE A 23 7.76 46.19 17.18
CA PHE A 23 7.96 44.76 16.89
C PHE A 23 6.68 43.91 17.07
N LEU A 24 5.60 44.47 17.61
CA LEU A 24 4.33 43.76 17.79
C LEU A 24 3.42 43.79 16.55
N THR A 25 3.81 44.49 15.47
CA THR A 25 3.02 44.63 14.23
C THR A 25 3.56 43.82 13.05
N SER A 26 4.57 42.96 13.26
CA SER A 26 5.18 42.11 12.22
C SER A 26 4.66 40.66 12.26
N CYS A 27 3.49 40.42 12.85
CA CYS A 27 2.77 39.18 12.59
C CYS A 27 2.07 39.35 11.24
N GLU A 28 2.80 39.14 10.14
CA GLU A 28 2.13 38.81 8.89
C GLU A 28 1.47 37.45 9.12
N THR A 29 0.15 37.47 9.26
CA THR A 29 -0.64 36.26 9.14
C THR A 29 -0.51 35.81 7.69
N GLU A 30 0.30 34.78 7.44
CA GLU A 30 0.26 34.08 6.16
C GLU A 30 -1.16 33.54 5.99
N ASN A 31 -1.90 34.18 5.09
CA ASN A 31 -3.26 33.80 4.79
C ASN A 31 -3.17 32.62 3.81
N TYR A 32 -3.17 31.40 4.35
CA TYR A 32 -3.31 30.19 3.54
C TYR A 32 -4.75 30.14 3.03
N GLU A 33 -4.97 30.71 1.85
CA GLU A 33 -6.21 30.49 1.13
C GLU A 33 -6.16 29.10 0.53
N PHE A 34 -7.01 28.20 1.04
CA PHE A 34 -7.35 26.99 0.30
C PHE A 34 -7.92 27.44 -1.05
N GLY A 35 -7.46 26.82 -2.15
CA GLY A 35 -8.14 26.95 -3.44
C GLY A 35 -9.60 26.52 -3.33
N ASP A 36 -10.37 26.66 -4.41
CA ASP A 36 -11.81 26.38 -4.39
C ASP A 36 -12.14 25.04 -3.70
N ILE A 37 -12.97 25.14 -2.66
CA ILE A 37 -13.45 24.00 -1.90
C ILE A 37 -14.57 23.35 -2.72
N THR A 38 -14.28 22.23 -3.38
CA THR A 38 -15.24 21.48 -4.17
C THR A 38 -15.69 20.26 -3.38
N ASN A 39 -16.96 20.25 -2.96
CA ASN A 39 -17.56 19.07 -2.34
C ASN A 39 -17.76 17.98 -3.40
N PRO A 40 -17.17 16.78 -3.22
CA PRO A 40 -17.47 15.66 -4.09
C PRO A 40 -18.97 15.37 -4.15
N SER A 41 -19.51 15.18 -5.35
CA SER A 41 -20.94 14.91 -5.53
C SER A 41 -21.18 13.89 -6.64
N ASN A 42 -22.42 13.43 -6.78
CA ASN A 42 -22.84 12.49 -7.83
C ASN A 42 -21.98 11.21 -7.89
N LEU A 43 -21.56 10.68 -6.73
CA LEU A 43 -20.83 9.43 -6.67
C LEU A 43 -21.66 8.32 -7.29
N THR A 44 -21.14 7.74 -8.37
CA THR A 44 -21.65 6.53 -9.00
C THR A 44 -20.62 5.43 -8.80
N ILE A 45 -21.11 4.22 -8.50
CA ILE A 45 -20.30 3.03 -8.31
C ILE A 45 -20.88 1.97 -9.23
N SER A 46 -20.03 1.37 -10.05
CA SER A 46 -20.38 0.23 -10.90
C SER A 46 -19.46 -0.94 -10.58
N ALA A 47 -20.01 -2.15 -10.68
CA ALA A 47 -19.28 -3.39 -10.55
C ALA A 47 -19.49 -4.23 -11.81
N ASP A 48 -18.41 -4.83 -12.30
CA ASP A 48 -18.39 -5.78 -13.41
C ASP A 48 -17.80 -7.09 -12.90
N ILE A 49 -18.66 -8.10 -12.71
CA ILE A 49 -18.27 -9.42 -12.23
C ILE A 49 -17.72 -10.21 -13.42
N VAL A 50 -16.47 -10.66 -13.33
CA VAL A 50 -15.80 -11.32 -14.45
C VAL A 50 -16.55 -12.59 -14.86
N GLY A 51 -16.86 -12.68 -16.16
CA GLY A 51 -17.59 -13.80 -16.74
C GLY A 51 -19.10 -13.81 -16.45
N ALA A 52 -19.66 -12.76 -15.86
CA ALA A 52 -21.09 -12.71 -15.60
C ALA A 52 -21.90 -12.48 -16.88
N ASP A 53 -22.93 -13.30 -17.07
CA ASP A 53 -23.90 -13.17 -18.17
C ASP A 53 -25.29 -13.67 -17.74
N THR A 54 -26.18 -13.92 -18.70
CA THR A 54 -27.56 -14.37 -18.38
C THR A 54 -27.61 -15.78 -17.80
N ASP A 55 -26.66 -16.64 -18.19
CA ASP A 55 -26.59 -18.04 -17.75
C ASP A 55 -25.71 -18.18 -16.50
N ASN A 56 -24.75 -17.26 -16.29
CA ASN A 56 -23.80 -17.23 -15.18
C ASN A 56 -23.91 -15.88 -14.43
N PRO A 57 -25.02 -15.60 -13.72
CA PRO A 57 -25.26 -14.28 -13.13
C PRO A 57 -24.24 -13.86 -12.04
N TYR A 58 -23.48 -14.81 -11.50
CA TYR A 58 -22.52 -14.61 -10.41
C TYR A 58 -21.05 -14.71 -10.86
N GLY A 59 -20.80 -14.70 -12.17
CA GLY A 59 -19.47 -14.79 -12.75
C GLY A 59 -19.03 -16.20 -13.15
N ASP A 60 -17.81 -16.29 -13.68
CA ASP A 60 -17.20 -17.55 -14.16
C ASP A 60 -16.61 -18.43 -13.05
N GLY A 61 -16.71 -18.02 -11.78
CA GLY A 61 -16.13 -18.73 -10.64
C GLY A 61 -14.74 -18.24 -10.22
N SER A 62 -14.15 -17.27 -10.93
CA SER A 62 -12.86 -16.64 -10.56
C SER A 62 -12.92 -15.84 -9.26
N GLY A 63 -14.10 -15.31 -8.91
CA GLY A 63 -14.26 -14.39 -7.79
C GLY A 63 -13.86 -12.94 -8.09
N THR A 64 -13.40 -12.63 -9.30
CA THR A 64 -12.90 -11.29 -9.65
C THR A 64 -14.04 -10.33 -9.98
N VAL A 65 -14.00 -9.13 -9.38
CA VAL A 65 -14.93 -8.04 -9.67
C VAL A 65 -14.17 -6.74 -9.93
N ASN A 66 -14.43 -6.13 -11.09
CA ASN A 66 -13.90 -4.83 -11.46
C ASN A 66 -14.86 -3.73 -11.02
N PHE A 67 -14.40 -2.87 -10.11
CA PHE A 67 -15.13 -1.70 -9.64
C PHE A 67 -14.66 -0.43 -10.34
N THR A 68 -15.62 0.44 -10.65
CA THR A 68 -15.37 1.82 -11.07
C THR A 68 -16.20 2.75 -10.23
N ALA A 69 -15.57 3.77 -9.67
CA ALA A 69 -16.20 4.83 -8.91
C ALA A 69 -15.89 6.18 -9.55
N VAL A 70 -16.92 7.01 -9.73
CA VAL A 70 -16.80 8.35 -10.31
C VAL A 70 -17.64 9.32 -9.50
N ALA A 71 -17.02 10.42 -9.05
CA ALA A 71 -17.67 11.54 -8.40
C ALA A 71 -17.13 12.87 -8.94
N ASP A 72 -18.02 13.85 -9.11
CA ASP A 72 -17.63 15.20 -9.53
C ASP A 72 -16.83 15.87 -8.41
N GLY A 73 -15.63 16.38 -8.73
CA GLY A 73 -14.78 17.09 -7.75
C GLY A 73 -14.01 16.19 -6.78
N ALA A 74 -14.01 14.87 -6.98
CA ALA A 74 -13.16 13.95 -6.24
C ALA A 74 -11.72 13.94 -6.80
N ILE A 75 -10.74 13.94 -5.90
CA ILE A 75 -9.30 13.84 -6.20
C ILE A 75 -8.74 12.45 -5.84
N THR A 76 -9.43 11.69 -4.98
CA THR A 76 -9.07 10.32 -4.64
C THR A 76 -10.28 9.52 -4.16
N TYR A 77 -10.19 8.20 -4.23
CA TYR A 77 -11.20 7.27 -3.76
C TYR A 77 -10.59 6.28 -2.78
N LYS A 78 -11.37 5.91 -1.77
CA LYS A 78 -11.05 4.83 -0.85
C LYS A 78 -12.12 3.76 -0.96
N PHE A 79 -11.73 2.56 -1.35
CA PHE A 79 -12.60 1.38 -1.37
C PHE A 79 -12.47 0.68 -0.02
N VAL A 80 -13.60 0.28 0.56
CA VAL A 80 -13.65 -0.50 1.79
C VAL A 80 -14.41 -1.79 1.50
N ALA A 81 -13.70 -2.92 1.57
CA ALA A 81 -14.25 -4.26 1.34
C ALA A 81 -13.77 -5.18 2.46
N ASN A 82 -14.67 -5.96 3.06
CA ASN A 82 -14.38 -6.84 4.20
C ASN A 82 -13.65 -6.12 5.37
N GLY A 83 -13.96 -4.84 5.58
CA GLY A 83 -13.34 -4.02 6.64
C GLY A 83 -11.95 -3.47 6.31
N ILE A 84 -11.44 -3.71 5.11
CA ILE A 84 -10.10 -3.30 4.67
C ILE A 84 -10.22 -2.12 3.72
N GLU A 85 -9.37 -1.13 3.93
CA GLU A 85 -9.35 0.10 3.14
C GLU A 85 -8.28 0.05 2.04
N TYR A 86 -8.62 0.51 0.84
CA TYR A 86 -7.74 0.56 -0.33
C TYR A 86 -7.81 1.95 -0.98
N MET A 87 -6.68 2.66 -1.04
CA MET A 87 -6.58 3.95 -1.70
C MET A 87 -6.42 3.79 -3.21
N ARG A 88 -7.33 4.37 -3.98
CA ARG A 88 -7.40 4.26 -5.45
C ARG A 88 -7.70 5.63 -6.06
N PRO A 89 -6.69 6.48 -6.28
CA PRO A 89 -6.90 7.82 -6.83
C PRO A 89 -7.66 7.85 -8.17
N SER A 90 -7.49 6.80 -8.99
CA SER A 90 -8.19 6.65 -10.27
C SER A 90 -9.67 6.29 -10.17
N GLY A 91 -10.14 5.84 -9.00
CA GLY A 91 -11.48 5.30 -8.82
C GLY A 91 -11.71 3.92 -9.44
N ILE A 92 -10.66 3.28 -9.98
CA ILE A 92 -10.73 1.93 -10.57
C ILE A 92 -10.06 0.94 -9.63
N PHE A 93 -10.71 -0.19 -9.36
CA PHE A 93 -10.16 -1.24 -8.51
C PHE A 93 -10.69 -2.63 -8.86
N SER A 94 -9.81 -3.62 -8.95
CA SER A 94 -10.19 -5.04 -9.06
C SER A 94 -10.04 -5.71 -7.70
N ILE A 95 -11.06 -6.44 -7.26
CA ILE A 95 -11.03 -7.25 -6.03
C ILE A 95 -11.24 -8.71 -6.41
N ASP A 96 -10.36 -9.59 -5.92
CA ASP A 96 -10.51 -11.03 -6.02
C ASP A 96 -11.10 -11.59 -4.73
N PHE A 97 -12.37 -11.96 -4.75
CA PHE A 97 -13.01 -12.63 -3.63
C PHE A 97 -12.60 -14.11 -3.58
N SER A 98 -12.34 -14.63 -2.38
CA SER A 98 -11.77 -15.97 -2.20
C SER A 98 -12.66 -16.94 -1.43
N ASN A 99 -13.82 -16.52 -0.91
CA ASN A 99 -14.70 -17.46 -0.18
C ASN A 99 -15.45 -18.35 -1.15
N THR A 100 -15.07 -19.62 -1.21
CA THR A 100 -15.62 -20.65 -2.09
C THR A 100 -17.13 -20.80 -1.94
N GLY A 101 -17.85 -20.79 -3.05
CA GLY A 101 -19.30 -20.72 -3.12
C GLY A 101 -19.81 -19.35 -3.58
N THR A 102 -21.11 -19.15 -3.49
CA THR A 102 -21.77 -17.88 -3.85
C THR A 102 -21.97 -17.04 -2.60
N HIS A 103 -21.39 -15.84 -2.57
CA HIS A 103 -21.42 -14.95 -1.42
C HIS A 103 -21.77 -13.52 -1.83
N MET A 104 -22.48 -12.83 -0.94
CA MET A 104 -22.79 -11.41 -1.05
C MET A 104 -21.70 -10.58 -0.36
N TYR A 105 -21.13 -9.62 -1.08
CA TYR A 105 -20.14 -8.69 -0.57
C TYR A 105 -20.63 -7.26 -0.69
N GLU A 106 -20.44 -6.47 0.37
CA GLU A 106 -20.66 -5.02 0.35
C GLU A 106 -19.32 -4.30 0.17
N VAL A 107 -19.25 -3.45 -0.84
CA VAL A 107 -18.10 -2.58 -1.09
C VAL A 107 -18.54 -1.15 -0.91
N THR A 108 -17.92 -0.46 0.06
CA THR A 108 -18.16 0.97 0.31
C THR A 108 -17.07 1.78 -0.37
N VAL A 109 -17.44 2.89 -1.00
CA VAL A 109 -16.51 3.83 -1.63
C VAL A 109 -16.66 5.20 -1.00
N ILE A 110 -15.55 5.78 -0.60
CA ILE A 110 -15.45 7.14 -0.08
C ILE A 110 -14.67 7.97 -1.10
N ALA A 111 -15.33 8.94 -1.72
CA ALA A 111 -14.70 9.87 -2.65
C ALA A 111 -14.34 11.16 -1.91
N SER A 112 -13.07 11.55 -1.96
CA SER A 112 -12.53 12.72 -1.25
C SER A 112 -12.16 13.82 -2.22
N GLY A 113 -12.53 15.06 -1.91
CA GLY A 113 -12.23 16.27 -2.67
C GLY A 113 -11.20 17.14 -1.97
N THR A 114 -11.12 18.42 -2.39
CA THR A 114 -10.24 19.38 -1.74
C THR A 114 -10.63 19.62 -0.28
N ALA A 115 -9.64 19.99 0.55
CA ALA A 115 -9.81 20.23 1.99
C ALA A 115 -10.38 19.04 2.80
N GLY A 116 -10.28 17.81 2.28
CA GLY A 116 -10.70 16.60 2.99
C GLY A 116 -12.21 16.40 3.09
N ILE A 117 -13.00 17.12 2.28
CA ILE A 117 -14.45 16.92 2.20
C ILE A 117 -14.75 15.62 1.45
N MET A 118 -15.70 14.83 1.95
CA MET A 118 -15.97 13.48 1.45
C MET A 118 -17.45 13.27 1.14
N THR A 119 -17.71 12.43 0.15
CA THR A 119 -19.00 11.74 -0.06
C THR A 119 -18.76 10.24 -0.09
N ASN A 120 -19.77 9.44 0.24
CA ASN A 120 -19.64 7.98 0.23
C ASN A 120 -20.90 7.30 -0.29
N GLY A 121 -20.75 6.05 -0.70
CA GLY A 121 -21.83 5.16 -1.12
C GLY A 121 -21.35 3.71 -1.11
N SER A 122 -22.27 2.77 -1.27
CA SER A 122 -21.95 1.34 -1.24
C SER A 122 -22.68 0.59 -2.34
N ILE A 123 -22.07 -0.50 -2.81
CA ILE A 123 -22.66 -1.45 -3.75
C ILE A 123 -22.57 -2.85 -3.16
N GLN A 124 -23.58 -3.69 -3.43
CA GLN A 124 -23.55 -5.11 -3.11
C GLN A 124 -23.38 -5.93 -4.38
N VAL A 125 -22.49 -6.93 -4.32
CA VAL A 125 -22.24 -7.87 -5.42
C VAL A 125 -22.39 -9.30 -4.92
N GLU A 126 -23.06 -10.14 -5.70
CA GLU A 126 -23.16 -11.58 -5.44
C GLU A 126 -22.18 -12.32 -6.35
N VAL A 127 -21.18 -12.98 -5.77
CA VAL A 127 -20.03 -13.48 -6.52
C VAL A 127 -19.85 -14.97 -6.25
N LEU A 128 -19.69 -15.76 -7.32
CA LEU A 128 -19.31 -17.16 -7.26
C LEU A 128 -17.79 -17.30 -7.28
N VAL A 129 -17.27 -18.09 -6.33
CA VAL A 129 -15.88 -18.55 -6.31
C VAL A 129 -15.87 -20.06 -6.35
N THR A 130 -15.19 -20.67 -7.32
CA THR A 130 -15.12 -22.14 -7.45
C THR A 130 -13.79 -22.74 -7.04
N TYR A 131 -12.75 -21.91 -6.95
CA TYR A 131 -11.44 -22.36 -6.51
C TYR A 131 -11.43 -22.61 -5.00
N GLU A 132 -10.82 -23.73 -4.61
CA GLU A 132 -10.52 -24.08 -3.22
C GLU A 132 -9.00 -24.28 -3.14
N PRO A 133 -8.28 -23.47 -2.35
CA PRO A 133 -6.83 -23.60 -2.24
C PRO A 133 -6.41 -25.01 -1.80
N PRO A 134 -5.39 -25.63 -2.45
CA PRO A 134 -4.90 -26.93 -2.04
C PRO A 134 -4.48 -26.93 -0.56
N ALA A 135 -4.93 -27.93 0.22
CA ALA A 135 -4.60 -28.02 1.64
C ALA A 135 -3.09 -28.00 1.91
N GLU A 136 -2.28 -28.60 1.02
CA GLU A 136 -0.82 -28.56 1.08
C GLU A 136 -0.25 -27.14 0.96
N LEU A 137 -0.87 -26.25 0.17
CA LEU A 137 -0.46 -24.85 0.06
C LEU A 137 -0.75 -24.09 1.36
N VAL A 138 -1.97 -24.22 1.86
CA VAL A 138 -2.41 -23.59 3.11
C VAL A 138 -1.54 -24.05 4.28
N ASN A 139 -1.26 -25.35 4.34
CA ASN A 139 -0.38 -25.94 5.36
C ASN A 139 1.06 -25.46 5.24
N ALA A 140 1.61 -25.39 4.02
CA ALA A 140 2.97 -24.90 3.80
C ALA A 140 3.13 -23.44 4.25
N LEU A 141 2.20 -22.55 3.85
CA LEU A 141 2.20 -21.15 4.28
C LEU A 141 2.10 -21.02 5.79
N SER A 142 1.17 -21.75 6.41
CA SER A 142 0.91 -21.67 7.86
C SER A 142 1.94 -22.39 8.73
N THR A 143 3.01 -22.96 8.13
CA THR A 143 4.06 -23.67 8.86
C THR A 143 5.33 -22.84 8.95
N GLY A 144 5.80 -22.62 10.17
CA GLY A 144 7.08 -21.98 10.45
C GLY A 144 7.01 -20.46 10.31
N SER A 145 8.14 -19.88 9.92
CA SER A 145 8.30 -18.44 9.72
C SER A 145 9.00 -18.24 8.40
N TRP A 146 8.34 -17.53 7.48
CA TRP A 146 8.85 -17.27 6.14
C TRP A 146 9.78 -16.06 6.15
N ARG A 147 10.75 -16.07 5.25
CA ARG A 147 11.69 -14.96 4.99
C ARG A 147 12.04 -14.91 3.51
N VAL A 148 12.64 -13.82 3.07
CA VAL A 148 13.29 -13.79 1.75
C VAL A 148 14.44 -14.80 1.72
N LYS A 149 14.55 -15.59 0.64
CA LYS A 149 15.62 -16.57 0.44
C LYS A 149 16.90 -15.88 -0.04
N ALA A 150 17.48 -15.03 0.80
CA ALA A 150 18.63 -14.16 0.52
C ALA A 150 19.82 -14.87 -0.14
N GLU A 151 20.05 -16.13 0.24
CA GLU A 151 21.13 -16.97 -0.26
C GLU A 151 20.94 -17.46 -1.70
N ALA A 152 19.74 -17.33 -2.27
CA ALA A 152 19.44 -17.75 -3.63
C ALA A 152 19.73 -16.64 -4.64
N SER A 153 20.25 -17.04 -5.81
CA SER A 153 20.31 -16.15 -6.97
C SER A 153 18.90 -15.86 -7.47
N GLY A 154 18.61 -14.62 -7.85
CA GLY A 154 17.29 -14.22 -8.34
C GLY A 154 16.20 -14.20 -7.28
N HIS A 155 16.56 -14.11 -5.99
CA HIS A 155 15.55 -14.03 -4.92
C HIS A 155 14.74 -12.74 -4.96
N MET A 156 15.22 -11.71 -5.66
CA MET A 156 14.53 -10.48 -5.97
C MET A 156 14.80 -10.14 -7.43
N GLY A 157 13.79 -9.67 -8.17
CA GLY A 157 13.96 -9.28 -9.56
C GLY A 157 12.93 -8.28 -10.05
N VAL A 158 13.18 -7.70 -11.21
CA VAL A 158 12.27 -6.77 -11.89
C VAL A 158 12.23 -7.03 -13.40
N GLY A 159 11.05 -6.86 -14.00
CA GLY A 159 10.80 -7.04 -15.41
C GLY A 159 9.62 -6.22 -15.92
N PRO A 160 9.30 -6.30 -17.22
CA PRO A 160 8.11 -5.63 -17.77
C PRO A 160 6.82 -6.21 -17.17
N ALA A 161 5.71 -5.48 -17.26
CA ALA A 161 4.43 -5.84 -16.65
C ALA A 161 3.91 -7.24 -17.06
N ASP A 162 4.21 -7.67 -18.28
CA ASP A 162 3.81 -8.96 -18.85
C ASP A 162 4.80 -10.11 -18.58
N ASP A 163 5.91 -9.84 -17.88
CA ASP A 163 6.92 -10.85 -17.56
C ASP A 163 6.39 -11.91 -16.59
N GLN A 164 6.46 -13.18 -16.98
CA GLN A 164 6.02 -14.31 -16.15
C GLN A 164 7.19 -15.16 -15.64
N ALA A 165 8.43 -14.72 -15.86
CA ALA A 165 9.66 -15.40 -15.44
C ALA A 165 9.62 -16.93 -15.70
N PRO A 166 9.39 -17.39 -16.96
CA PRO A 166 9.17 -18.80 -17.27
C PRO A 166 10.38 -19.71 -16.97
N ASP A 167 11.57 -19.12 -16.85
CA ASP A 167 12.84 -19.73 -16.47
C ASP A 167 13.20 -19.51 -15.00
N GLY A 168 12.29 -18.95 -14.20
CA GLY A 168 12.44 -18.72 -12.77
C GLY A 168 13.23 -17.47 -12.40
N VAL A 169 13.43 -16.55 -13.35
CA VAL A 169 14.13 -15.28 -13.15
C VAL A 169 13.44 -14.15 -13.90
N ALA A 170 13.53 -12.92 -13.38
CA ALA A 170 12.98 -11.74 -14.03
C ALA A 170 13.78 -11.36 -15.29
N LEU A 171 13.14 -10.72 -16.26
CA LEU A 171 13.75 -10.43 -17.57
C LEU A 171 14.82 -9.32 -17.55
N TRP A 172 14.67 -8.29 -16.71
CA TRP A 172 15.57 -7.13 -16.75
C TRP A 172 16.69 -7.18 -15.71
N TRP A 173 16.37 -7.55 -14.48
CA TRP A 173 17.37 -7.60 -13.42
C TRP A 173 16.98 -8.60 -12.33
N ASN A 174 18.01 -9.24 -11.76
CA ASN A 174 17.90 -10.21 -10.68
C ASN A 174 19.04 -9.99 -9.68
N ALA A 175 18.72 -10.08 -8.39
CA ALA A 175 19.71 -9.98 -7.32
C ALA A 175 20.64 -11.21 -7.29
N ASN A 176 21.95 -10.99 -7.08
CA ASN A 176 22.84 -12.07 -6.66
C ASN A 176 22.57 -12.42 -5.18
N PRO A 177 23.04 -13.60 -4.71
CA PRO A 177 22.96 -13.95 -3.31
C PRO A 177 23.48 -12.84 -2.39
N PHE A 178 22.67 -12.47 -1.41
CA PHE A 178 22.95 -11.46 -0.39
C PHE A 178 23.15 -10.01 -0.89
N ASP A 179 22.78 -9.68 -2.13
CA ASP A 179 22.93 -8.31 -2.67
C ASP A 179 22.20 -7.22 -1.85
N LYS A 180 21.21 -7.60 -1.02
CA LYS A 180 20.45 -6.69 -0.15
C LYS A 180 20.76 -6.87 1.34
N ALA A 181 21.97 -7.33 1.68
CA ALA A 181 22.35 -7.55 3.08
C ALA A 181 22.39 -6.27 3.93
N GLU A 182 22.54 -5.11 3.28
CA GLU A 182 22.56 -3.79 3.91
C GLU A 182 21.20 -3.07 3.78
N THR A 183 20.10 -3.83 3.87
CA THR A 183 18.72 -3.30 3.95
C THR A 183 17.94 -4.05 5.04
N GLY A 184 16.76 -3.56 5.42
CA GLY A 184 15.86 -4.22 6.38
C GLY A 184 15.17 -5.49 5.86
N MET A 185 15.48 -5.97 4.65
CA MET A 185 14.66 -7.02 4.00
C MET A 185 14.92 -8.44 4.53
N TYR A 186 16.14 -8.76 4.95
CA TYR A 186 16.53 -10.17 5.18
C TYR A 186 16.29 -10.65 6.61
N ASP A 187 16.18 -9.75 7.57
CA ASP A 187 15.81 -10.04 8.96
C ASP A 187 14.29 -10.07 9.18
N ASP A 188 13.51 -9.53 8.24
CA ASP A 188 12.05 -9.60 8.25
C ASP A 188 11.51 -11.04 8.24
N ARG A 189 10.36 -11.23 8.90
CA ARG A 189 9.66 -12.53 8.97
C ARG A 189 8.18 -12.39 8.67
N PHE A 190 7.64 -13.35 7.92
CA PHE A 190 6.21 -13.45 7.59
C PHE A 190 5.65 -14.71 8.25
N ILE A 191 4.71 -14.53 9.19
CA ILE A 191 4.12 -15.63 9.97
C ILE A 191 2.66 -15.72 9.61
N PHE A 192 2.30 -16.72 8.81
CA PHE A 192 0.93 -16.99 8.41
C PHE A 192 0.24 -17.89 9.45
N SER A 193 -0.98 -17.54 9.81
CA SER A 193 -1.88 -18.34 10.63
C SER A 193 -2.90 -19.06 9.77
N THR A 194 -3.38 -20.21 10.24
CA THR A 194 -4.47 -20.97 9.62
C THR A 194 -5.81 -20.24 9.61
N GLU A 195 -5.93 -19.15 10.36
CA GLU A 195 -7.13 -18.30 10.44
C GLU A 195 -7.14 -17.19 9.38
N GLY A 196 -6.11 -17.12 8.52
CA GLY A 196 -6.01 -16.14 7.46
C GLY A 196 -5.34 -14.83 7.87
N ASN A 197 -4.75 -14.73 9.06
CA ASN A 197 -3.90 -13.59 9.43
C ASN A 197 -2.43 -13.89 9.13
N MET A 198 -1.67 -12.86 8.75
CA MET A 198 -0.22 -12.82 8.60
C MET A 198 0.32 -11.74 9.53
N THR A 199 1.24 -12.09 10.42
CA THR A 199 2.06 -11.12 11.14
C THR A 199 3.34 -10.89 10.36
N TYR A 200 3.62 -9.64 10.03
CA TYR A 200 4.88 -9.18 9.46
C TYR A 200 5.77 -8.65 10.59
N GLN A 201 6.87 -9.34 10.85
CA GLN A 201 7.88 -8.88 11.80
C GLN A 201 8.94 -8.11 11.04
N THR A 202 9.02 -6.80 11.28
CA THR A 202 9.89 -5.87 10.51
C THR A 202 11.29 -5.76 11.10
N ASN A 203 11.47 -6.29 12.31
CA ASN A 203 12.66 -6.08 13.13
C ASN A 203 13.07 -4.59 13.25
N GLY A 204 12.10 -3.69 13.16
CA GLY A 204 12.26 -2.23 13.26
C GLY A 204 12.31 -1.47 11.94
N SER A 205 12.45 -2.13 10.78
CA SER A 205 12.44 -1.43 9.50
C SER A 205 12.22 -2.35 8.30
N ILE A 206 11.57 -1.84 7.27
CA ILE A 206 11.37 -2.55 5.99
C ILE A 206 12.18 -1.94 4.84
N PHE A 207 12.27 -2.64 3.71
CA PHE A 207 12.94 -2.17 2.48
C PHE A 207 11.93 -1.99 1.34
N GLY A 208 12.01 -0.87 0.60
CA GLY A 208 11.06 -0.63 -0.49
C GLY A 208 11.33 0.60 -1.35
N LYS A 209 10.49 0.78 -2.38
CA LYS A 209 10.41 2.01 -3.16
C LYS A 209 9.87 3.16 -2.30
N ALA A 210 10.57 4.29 -2.33
CA ALA A 210 10.28 5.42 -1.46
C ALA A 210 8.89 6.01 -1.67
N PRO A 211 8.40 6.26 -2.91
CA PRO A 211 7.08 6.87 -3.06
C PRO A 211 5.92 6.04 -2.48
N PRO A 212 5.75 4.74 -2.78
CA PRO A 212 4.67 3.98 -2.17
C PRO A 212 4.88 3.78 -0.65
N LEU A 213 6.12 3.69 -0.16
CA LEU A 213 6.37 3.66 1.29
C LEU A 213 5.88 4.94 1.98
N GLU A 214 6.22 6.11 1.42
CA GLU A 214 5.84 7.40 1.98
C GLU A 214 4.34 7.68 1.87
N ASP A 215 3.74 7.30 0.74
CA ASP A 215 2.32 7.52 0.47
C ASP A 215 1.40 6.60 1.30
N GLU A 216 1.81 5.35 1.54
CA GLU A 216 0.93 4.32 2.11
C GLU A 216 1.21 4.05 3.60
N PHE A 217 2.40 4.41 4.12
CA PHE A 217 2.72 4.32 5.56
C PHE A 217 2.71 5.70 6.24
N PHE A 218 3.85 6.17 6.75
CA PHE A 218 3.97 7.31 7.67
C PHE A 218 4.78 8.46 7.06
N GLY A 219 4.65 8.71 5.76
CA GLY A 219 5.41 9.75 5.06
C GLY A 219 6.93 9.47 5.06
N ASN A 220 7.75 10.49 4.79
CA ASN A 220 9.21 10.34 4.72
C ASN A 220 9.90 10.02 6.06
N GLN A 221 9.23 10.24 7.22
CA GLN A 221 9.81 9.99 8.56
C GLN A 221 11.18 10.66 8.80
N ASP A 222 11.41 11.84 8.22
CA ASP A 222 12.67 12.59 8.30
C ASP A 222 13.91 11.79 7.81
N LEU A 223 13.72 10.81 6.92
CA LEU A 223 14.80 10.00 6.34
C LEU A 223 15.65 10.78 5.32
N GLY A 224 15.14 11.92 4.85
CA GLY A 224 15.77 12.71 3.80
C GLY A 224 15.50 12.12 2.42
N ASP A 225 16.34 12.49 1.44
CA ASP A 225 16.17 12.03 0.07
C ASP A 225 16.43 10.51 -0.04
N PRO A 226 15.61 9.76 -0.80
CA PRO A 226 15.84 8.35 -1.04
C PRO A 226 17.14 8.10 -1.82
N ASN A 227 17.57 6.84 -1.90
CA ASN A 227 18.78 6.48 -2.65
C ASN A 227 18.65 6.72 -4.17
N SER A 228 19.70 6.44 -4.94
CA SER A 228 19.70 6.63 -6.40
C SER A 228 18.67 5.79 -7.17
N ASP A 229 18.15 4.73 -6.55
CA ASP A 229 17.13 3.83 -7.11
C ASP A 229 15.72 4.18 -6.61
N ASN A 230 15.60 5.32 -5.92
CA ASN A 230 14.37 5.85 -5.32
C ASN A 230 13.80 4.90 -4.25
N GLU A 231 14.66 4.42 -3.36
CA GLU A 231 14.35 3.45 -2.31
C GLU A 231 14.77 3.97 -0.92
N HIS A 232 14.06 3.47 0.10
CA HIS A 232 14.45 3.57 1.51
C HIS A 232 14.99 2.20 1.97
N PRO A 233 16.31 2.04 2.18
CA PRO A 233 16.92 0.78 2.63
C PRO A 233 16.43 0.30 4.01
N TYR A 234 16.09 1.24 4.88
CA TYR A 234 15.66 1.02 6.26
C TYR A 234 14.53 2.01 6.60
N TYR A 235 13.33 1.74 6.11
CA TYR A 235 12.15 2.55 6.41
C TYR A 235 11.53 2.10 7.75
N PRO A 236 11.51 2.93 8.81
CA PRO A 236 11.09 2.48 10.14
C PRO A 236 9.60 2.12 10.18
N VAL A 237 9.29 0.89 10.59
CA VAL A 237 7.91 0.39 10.72
C VAL A 237 7.90 -0.62 11.87
N ASP A 238 6.90 -0.53 12.75
CA ASP A 238 6.67 -1.54 13.79
C ASP A 238 6.09 -2.83 13.17
N ASP A 239 6.16 -3.95 13.88
CA ASP A 239 5.46 -5.17 13.47
C ASP A 239 3.97 -4.87 13.21
N PHE A 240 3.42 -5.46 12.16
CA PHE A 240 2.03 -5.24 11.77
C PHE A 240 1.36 -6.53 11.27
N ASP A 241 0.04 -6.54 11.33
CA ASP A 241 -0.77 -7.66 10.84
C ASP A 241 -1.44 -7.30 9.50
N SER A 242 -1.63 -8.32 8.68
CA SER A 242 -2.45 -8.30 7.46
C SER A 242 -3.28 -9.57 7.42
N VAL A 243 -4.46 -9.52 6.83
CA VAL A 243 -5.16 -10.73 6.40
C VAL A 243 -4.55 -11.19 5.07
N TRP A 244 -4.50 -12.50 4.83
CA TRP A 244 -4.08 -13.10 3.57
C TRP A 244 -5.17 -14.03 3.03
N THR A 245 -5.27 -14.10 1.71
CA THR A 245 -6.19 -14.99 1.00
C THR A 245 -5.51 -15.62 -0.20
N ILE A 246 -6.02 -16.78 -0.66
CA ILE A 246 -5.59 -17.39 -1.91
C ILE A 246 -6.80 -17.46 -2.84
N SER A 247 -6.61 -16.97 -4.06
CA SER A 247 -7.56 -17.06 -5.16
C SER A 247 -6.88 -17.64 -6.41
N GLU A 248 -7.65 -17.88 -7.47
CA GLU A 248 -7.13 -18.35 -8.76
C GLU A 248 -7.69 -17.53 -9.94
N PRO A 249 -7.51 -16.18 -9.95
CA PRO A 249 -7.98 -15.35 -11.05
C PRO A 249 -7.29 -15.79 -12.36
N GLY A 250 -8.09 -16.09 -13.38
CA GLY A 250 -7.58 -16.51 -14.68
C GLY A 250 -6.79 -17.83 -14.67
N GLY A 251 -6.98 -18.69 -13.66
CA GLY A 251 -6.26 -19.97 -13.55
C GLY A 251 -4.86 -19.85 -12.94
N VAL A 252 -4.54 -18.74 -12.28
CA VAL A 252 -3.24 -18.49 -11.65
C VAL A 252 -3.41 -18.32 -10.14
N GLU A 253 -2.86 -19.26 -9.36
CA GLU A 253 -2.86 -19.16 -7.90
C GLU A 253 -2.24 -17.82 -7.46
N THR A 254 -2.99 -17.05 -6.68
CA THR A 254 -2.62 -15.69 -6.29
C THR A 254 -2.80 -15.53 -4.79
N LEU A 255 -1.73 -15.13 -4.11
CA LEU A 255 -1.73 -14.77 -2.70
C LEU A 255 -1.97 -13.27 -2.57
N SER A 256 -3.05 -12.87 -1.91
CA SER A 256 -3.41 -11.45 -1.72
C SER A 256 -3.37 -11.06 -0.26
N PHE A 257 -3.02 -9.80 -0.02
CA PHE A 257 -2.94 -9.20 1.30
C PHE A 257 -3.84 -7.98 1.42
N THR A 258 -4.06 -7.58 2.66
CA THR A 258 -4.96 -6.49 3.03
C THR A 258 -4.17 -5.35 3.64
N GLY A 259 -4.64 -4.12 3.51
CA GLY A 259 -3.84 -2.95 3.90
C GLY A 259 -2.51 -2.96 3.16
N ASN A 260 -1.40 -2.76 3.88
CA ASN A 260 -0.07 -2.68 3.30
C ASN A 260 0.70 -4.02 3.37
N GLY A 261 0.02 -5.16 3.50
CA GLY A 261 0.69 -6.47 3.52
C GLY A 261 1.49 -6.73 2.25
N PHE A 262 2.69 -7.28 2.42
CA PHE A 262 3.65 -7.51 1.33
C PHE A 262 4.65 -8.60 1.71
N LEU A 263 5.56 -8.94 0.80
CA LEU A 263 6.62 -9.94 1.02
C LEU A 263 7.96 -9.43 0.50
N GLY A 264 8.93 -9.23 1.40
CA GLY A 264 10.30 -8.85 1.06
C GLY A 264 10.46 -7.38 0.70
N PHE A 265 10.37 -7.04 -0.59
CA PHE A 265 10.58 -5.67 -1.08
C PHE A 265 9.25 -4.94 -1.31
N TYR A 266 9.04 -3.82 -0.63
CA TYR A 266 7.80 -3.05 -0.75
C TYR A 266 7.76 -2.22 -2.05
N VAL A 267 6.74 -2.45 -2.86
CA VAL A 267 6.55 -1.77 -4.15
C VAL A 267 5.18 -1.11 -4.29
N GLY A 268 4.37 -1.11 -3.22
CA GLY A 268 2.97 -0.72 -3.25
C GLY A 268 2.13 -1.57 -4.21
N GLY A 269 1.12 -0.95 -4.83
CA GLY A 269 0.34 -1.56 -5.91
C GLY A 269 -0.92 -2.28 -5.43
N THR A 270 -1.10 -3.52 -5.86
CA THR A 270 -2.35 -4.27 -5.57
C THR A 270 -2.27 -5.13 -4.32
N HIS A 271 -1.07 -5.36 -3.78
CA HIS A 271 -0.82 -6.34 -2.71
C HIS A 271 -1.26 -7.77 -3.07
N SER A 272 -1.32 -8.07 -4.37
CA SER A 272 -1.60 -9.40 -4.92
C SER A 272 -0.36 -9.96 -5.58
N TYR A 273 -0.07 -11.23 -5.29
CA TYR A 273 1.14 -11.92 -5.69
C TYR A 273 0.78 -13.23 -6.41
N GLN A 274 1.03 -13.28 -7.72
CA GLN A 274 0.92 -14.51 -8.50
C GLN A 274 1.97 -15.52 -8.03
N ILE A 275 1.57 -16.74 -7.73
CA ILE A 275 2.47 -17.83 -7.37
C ILE A 275 2.96 -18.49 -8.67
N LEU A 276 4.19 -18.18 -9.05
CA LEU A 276 4.80 -18.69 -10.28
C LEU A 276 5.33 -20.11 -10.11
N SER A 277 5.89 -20.41 -8.93
CA SER A 277 6.28 -21.76 -8.56
C SER A 277 6.32 -21.90 -7.05
N ARG A 278 6.09 -23.13 -6.55
CA ARG A 278 6.12 -23.43 -5.13
C ARG A 278 6.42 -24.89 -4.82
N ASN A 279 6.94 -25.12 -3.62
CA ASN A 279 6.96 -26.41 -2.94
C ASN A 279 6.66 -26.19 -1.44
N SER A 280 6.90 -27.18 -0.58
CA SER A 280 6.60 -27.07 0.86
C SER A 280 7.38 -25.98 1.59
N ASN A 281 8.54 -25.57 1.03
CA ASN A 281 9.49 -24.71 1.71
C ASN A 281 9.86 -23.44 0.95
N THR A 282 9.54 -23.33 -0.35
CA THR A 282 9.85 -22.14 -1.15
C THR A 282 8.67 -21.73 -2.02
N ILE A 283 8.46 -20.42 -2.20
CA ILE A 283 7.46 -19.86 -3.10
C ILE A 283 8.11 -18.72 -3.88
N TYR A 284 8.04 -18.78 -5.22
CA TYR A 284 8.45 -17.70 -6.11
C TYR A 284 7.22 -16.95 -6.59
N LEU A 285 7.21 -15.64 -6.34
CA LEU A 285 6.04 -14.78 -6.44
C LEU A 285 6.31 -13.62 -7.40
N LYS A 286 5.27 -13.17 -8.08
CA LYS A 286 5.25 -11.95 -8.88
C LYS A 286 4.16 -11.00 -8.39
N THR A 287 4.45 -9.72 -8.29
CA THR A 287 3.45 -8.66 -8.11
C THR A 287 3.67 -7.54 -9.13
N ILE A 288 2.65 -6.69 -9.33
CA ILE A 288 2.77 -5.45 -10.11
C ILE A 288 2.90 -4.29 -9.13
N GLY A 289 4.04 -3.60 -9.19
CA GLY A 289 4.32 -2.46 -8.32
C GLY A 289 3.52 -1.21 -8.72
N TRP A 290 3.60 -0.17 -7.87
CA TRP A 290 3.02 1.15 -8.12
C TRP A 290 3.51 1.79 -9.44
N ASP A 291 4.69 1.37 -9.91
CA ASP A 291 5.36 1.82 -11.13
C ASP A 291 4.90 1.06 -12.39
N GLY A 292 4.00 0.09 -12.22
CA GLY A 292 3.50 -0.76 -13.29
C GLY A 292 4.49 -1.84 -13.74
N LEU A 293 5.58 -2.06 -13.00
CA LEU A 293 6.56 -3.11 -13.30
C LEU A 293 6.22 -4.41 -12.59
N SER A 294 6.67 -5.53 -13.18
CA SER A 294 6.64 -6.82 -12.48
C SER A 294 7.81 -6.91 -11.53
N TRP A 295 7.51 -7.15 -10.26
CA TRP A 295 8.48 -7.38 -9.20
C TRP A 295 8.38 -8.82 -8.72
N PHE A 296 9.54 -9.45 -8.53
CA PHE A 296 9.63 -10.86 -8.20
C PHE A 296 10.32 -11.05 -6.87
N ILE A 297 9.82 -11.99 -6.06
CA ILE A 297 10.41 -12.34 -4.76
C ILE A 297 10.38 -13.86 -4.55
N LEU A 298 11.50 -14.42 -4.07
CA LEU A 298 11.60 -15.80 -3.62
C LEU A 298 11.63 -15.82 -2.09
N ILE A 299 10.65 -16.46 -1.49
CA ILE A 299 10.57 -16.67 -0.04
C ILE A 299 10.81 -18.13 0.33
N THR A 300 11.28 -18.35 1.56
CA THR A 300 11.52 -19.67 2.15
C THR A 300 11.08 -19.71 3.62
N ASN A 301 10.63 -20.87 4.11
CA ASN A 301 10.45 -21.12 5.55
C ASN A 301 11.64 -21.86 6.20
N GLU A 302 12.68 -22.13 5.42
CA GLU A 302 13.94 -22.68 5.90
C GLU A 302 14.71 -21.63 6.74
N GLN A 303 15.17 -22.06 7.91
CA GLN A 303 15.91 -21.22 8.86
C GLN A 303 17.40 -21.14 8.50
#